data_AF-A0AAD2J4B9-F1
#
_entry.id   AF-A0AAD2J4B9-F1
#
_cell.length_a   1.000
_cell.length_b   1.000
_cell.length_c   1.000
_cell.angle_alpha   90.00
_cell.angle_beta   90.00
_cell.angle_gamma   90.00
#
_symmetry.space_group_name_H-M   'P 1'
#
loop_
_entity.id
_entity.type
_entity.pdbx_description
1 polymer ?
#
loop_
_entity_poly.entity_id
_entity_poly.type
_entity_poly.pdbx_seq_one_letter_code
_entity_poly.pdbx_strand_id
1 'polypeptide(L)'
;MNQRASILRQVLQLFKQDGRIHPGTGMMSGVIALFLAILAVLGVLAFHFPAYLTTPELRSFYNVDAMRALLFTALLISGSIALANTVLGRQRWLNIAAFVLVCGAVAAGGSNVVVTTSNTGNHPYLGLDWFILDLLASSTVFIIFEKLFPLYPGQPVFRGEWQVDMKHFLFNHLSVGAVLLCINFFVHRLFSWAAYEPLQQAIVSLPYLAELFLAVLVADLVQYAAHRAYHEVPFLWRIHAVHHSTRTLDWLAGSRLHIVELLITRVAVLGVLFALGFSKPVLDAYIIIVGFQAVLIHSNVRLPWGWLRYIIVTPDFHHWHHSSDTEAIDRNYAAHFSFIDYAFGTAVRGVSKRLPENYGILDNDMPGTFLAQQAYPFARKK
;
A
#
# COMPACT_ATOMS: atom_id res chain seq x y z
N MET A 1 41.82 14.75 -4.82
CA MET A 1 41.01 15.96 -5.07
C MET A 1 39.54 15.57 -5.13
N ASN A 2 38.76 16.06 -4.17
CA ASN A 2 37.34 15.77 -3.96
C ASN A 2 36.47 16.25 -5.13
N GLN A 3 35.86 15.34 -5.88
CA GLN A 3 34.64 15.70 -6.62
C GLN A 3 33.49 15.76 -5.61
N ARG A 4 33.14 16.97 -5.14
CA ARG A 4 31.85 17.18 -4.50
C ARG A 4 30.77 16.85 -5.53
N ALA A 5 30.10 15.71 -5.39
CA ALA A 5 28.95 15.37 -6.21
C ALA A 5 27.91 16.50 -6.11
N SER A 6 27.28 16.87 -7.22
CA SER A 6 26.19 17.87 -7.19
C SER A 6 25.10 17.42 -6.22
N ILE A 7 24.37 18.37 -5.62
CA ILE A 7 23.26 18.08 -4.70
C ILE A 7 22.28 17.07 -5.31
N LEU A 8 21.97 17.22 -6.60
CA LEU A 8 21.13 16.29 -7.35
C LEU A 8 21.69 14.85 -7.35
N ARG A 9 22.99 14.66 -7.59
CA ARG A 9 23.61 13.32 -7.55
C ARG A 9 23.53 12.70 -6.16
N GLN A 10 23.72 13.50 -5.11
CA GLN A 10 23.61 13.02 -3.72
C GLN A 10 22.17 12.60 -3.37
N VAL A 11 21.17 13.37 -3.79
CA VAL A 11 19.75 13.02 -3.65
C VAL A 11 19.45 11.70 -4.39
N LEU A 12 19.89 11.57 -5.65
CA LEU A 12 19.69 10.34 -6.42
C LEU A 12 20.39 9.13 -5.80
N GLN A 13 21.55 9.33 -5.17
CA GLN A 13 22.26 8.27 -4.46
C GLN A 13 21.53 7.88 -3.17
N LEU A 14 20.93 8.83 -2.44
CA LEU A 14 20.12 8.56 -1.25
C LEU A 14 18.95 7.63 -1.56
N PHE A 15 18.24 7.85 -2.68
CA PHE A 15 17.15 6.98 -3.09
C PHE A 15 17.59 5.56 -3.46
N LYS A 16 18.89 5.30 -3.64
CA LYS A 16 19.45 3.96 -3.89
C LYS A 16 20.00 3.27 -2.65
N GLN A 17 20.03 3.96 -1.51
CA GLN A 17 20.55 3.42 -0.27
C GLN A 17 19.48 2.62 0.48
N ASP A 18 19.95 1.63 1.23
CA ASP A 18 19.21 0.87 2.22
C ASP A 18 20.02 0.79 3.52
N GLY A 19 19.43 0.22 4.56
CA GLY A 19 20.06 0.00 5.85
C GLY A 19 19.71 1.03 6.92
N ARG A 20 20.45 0.99 8.02
CA ARG A 20 20.15 1.77 9.24
C ARG A 20 20.53 3.23 9.06
N ILE A 21 19.59 4.11 9.40
CA ILE A 21 19.88 5.53 9.59
C ILE A 21 20.48 5.72 10.99
N HIS A 22 21.70 6.25 11.04
CA HIS A 22 22.40 6.51 12.30
C HIS A 22 21.87 7.80 12.95
N PRO A 23 21.37 7.72 14.21
CA PRO A 23 20.95 8.90 14.97
C PRO A 23 22.07 9.93 15.15
N GLY A 24 21.70 11.16 15.54
CA GLY A 24 22.66 12.22 15.89
C GLY A 24 23.30 12.96 14.70
N THR A 25 23.24 12.41 13.48
CA THR A 25 23.78 13.05 12.28
C THR A 25 22.85 14.10 11.65
N GLY A 26 21.57 14.13 12.06
CA GLY A 26 20.51 14.90 11.40
C GLY A 26 19.98 14.27 10.11
N MET A 27 20.39 13.05 9.79
CA MET A 27 19.93 12.32 8.62
C MET A 27 18.42 12.03 8.66
N MET A 28 17.92 11.55 9.81
CA MET A 28 16.50 11.22 9.97
C MET A 28 15.61 12.45 9.79
N SER A 29 15.93 13.57 10.45
CA SER A 29 15.17 14.81 10.30
C SER A 29 15.29 15.38 8.89
N GLY A 30 16.46 15.28 8.24
CA GLY A 30 16.62 15.67 6.83
C GLY A 30 15.79 14.82 5.86
N VAL A 31 15.69 13.51 6.08
CA VAL A 31 14.84 12.62 5.26
C VAL A 31 13.36 12.95 5.45
N ILE A 32 12.91 13.18 6.69
CA ILE A 32 11.54 13.62 6.98
C ILE A 32 11.24 14.95 6.28
N ALA A 33 12.16 15.92 6.36
CA ALA A 33 12.00 17.21 5.69
C ALA A 33 11.90 17.04 4.16
N LEU A 34 12.79 16.25 3.56
CA LEU A 34 12.76 15.98 2.11
C LEU A 34 11.47 15.26 1.70
N PHE A 35 11.05 14.24 2.45
CA PHE A 35 9.82 13.49 2.18
C PHE A 35 8.59 14.41 2.17
N LEU A 36 8.41 15.20 3.23
CA LEU A 36 7.29 16.15 3.31
C LEU A 36 7.36 17.22 2.23
N ALA A 37 8.57 17.70 1.87
CA ALA A 37 8.73 18.66 0.77
C ALA A 37 8.30 18.08 -0.58
N ILE A 38 8.66 16.82 -0.87
CA ILE A 38 8.24 16.12 -2.10
C ILE A 38 6.73 15.98 -2.13
N LEU A 39 6.11 15.50 -1.04
CA LEU A 39 4.65 15.38 -0.97
C LEU A 39 3.95 16.73 -1.11
N ALA A 40 4.51 17.80 -0.55
CA ALA A 40 3.96 19.13 -0.67
C ALA A 40 4.03 19.67 -2.12
N VAL A 41 5.13 19.44 -2.83
CA VAL A 41 5.23 19.77 -4.26
C VAL A 41 4.18 19.01 -5.07
N LEU A 42 4.03 17.71 -4.83
CA LEU A 42 3.01 16.89 -5.49
C LEU A 42 1.58 17.35 -5.15
N GLY A 43 1.34 17.75 -3.90
CA GLY A 43 0.05 18.29 -3.46
C GLY A 43 -0.29 19.63 -4.11
N VAL A 44 0.70 20.53 -4.25
CA VAL A 44 0.54 21.79 -5.00
C VAL A 44 0.20 21.50 -6.47
N LEU A 45 0.87 20.53 -7.10
CA LEU A 45 0.54 20.11 -8.47
C LEU A 45 -0.89 19.57 -8.57
N ALA A 46 -1.31 18.73 -7.61
CA ALA A 46 -2.67 18.22 -7.54
C ALA A 46 -3.72 19.33 -7.39
N PHE A 47 -3.41 20.41 -6.66
CA PHE A 47 -4.29 21.58 -6.54
C PHE A 47 -4.38 22.41 -7.82
N HIS A 48 -3.30 22.50 -8.61
CA HIS A 48 -3.31 23.18 -9.91
C HIS A 48 -4.04 22.38 -11.00
N PHE A 49 -3.94 21.06 -10.96
CA PHE A 49 -4.50 20.17 -11.98
C PHE A 49 -5.43 19.10 -11.41
N PRO A 50 -6.46 19.47 -10.61
CA PRO A 50 -7.29 18.50 -9.90
C PRO A 50 -8.03 17.57 -10.86
N ALA A 51 -8.41 18.05 -12.04
CA ALA A 51 -9.09 17.22 -13.05
C ALA A 51 -8.26 16.03 -13.57
N TYR A 52 -6.93 16.13 -13.53
CA TYR A 52 -6.02 15.15 -14.13
C TYR A 52 -5.20 14.38 -13.11
N LEU A 53 -4.97 14.96 -11.93
CA LEU A 53 -4.10 14.41 -10.90
C LEU A 53 -4.86 13.99 -9.64
N THR A 54 -6.20 14.09 -9.62
CA THR A 54 -6.98 13.65 -8.45
C THR A 54 -8.13 12.75 -8.85
N THR A 55 -8.48 11.86 -7.94
CA THR A 55 -9.53 10.86 -8.08
C THR A 55 -10.88 11.53 -7.77
N PRO A 56 -11.82 11.62 -8.72
CA PRO A 56 -13.12 12.26 -8.52
C PRO A 56 -13.90 11.69 -7.32
N GLU A 57 -13.87 10.37 -7.16
CA GLU A 57 -14.56 9.66 -6.08
C GLU A 57 -13.95 10.05 -4.72
N LEU A 58 -12.62 10.10 -4.63
CA LEU A 58 -11.92 10.44 -3.38
C LEU A 58 -12.13 11.89 -2.96
N ARG A 59 -12.16 12.83 -3.92
CA ARG A 59 -12.46 14.25 -3.67
C ARG A 59 -13.80 14.47 -2.98
N SER A 60 -14.75 13.54 -3.10
CA SER A 60 -16.02 13.61 -2.40
C SER A 60 -15.92 13.30 -0.89
N PHE A 61 -14.84 12.64 -0.46
CA PHE A 61 -14.66 12.18 0.92
C PHE A 61 -13.82 13.12 1.79
N TYR A 62 -13.00 14.01 1.22
CA TYR A 62 -12.19 14.96 1.98
C TYR A 62 -12.53 16.41 1.66
N ASN A 63 -12.43 17.25 2.69
CA ASN A 63 -12.67 18.68 2.58
C ASN A 63 -11.42 19.41 2.03
N VAL A 64 -11.60 20.34 1.09
CA VAL A 64 -10.50 21.10 0.48
C VAL A 64 -9.72 21.92 1.50
N ASP A 65 -10.40 22.57 2.45
CA ASP A 65 -9.75 23.34 3.52
C ASP A 65 -8.93 22.45 4.45
N ALA A 66 -9.41 21.24 4.74
CA ALA A 66 -8.63 20.24 5.46
C ALA A 66 -7.36 19.84 4.68
N MET A 67 -7.45 19.67 3.36
CA MET A 67 -6.27 19.39 2.52
C MET A 67 -5.31 20.57 2.44
N ARG A 68 -5.82 21.82 2.42
CA ARG A 68 -4.99 23.04 2.50
C ARG A 68 -4.25 23.11 3.83
N ALA A 69 -4.93 22.83 4.94
CA ALA A 69 -4.33 22.80 6.25
C ALA A 69 -3.23 21.73 6.33
N LEU A 70 -3.51 20.52 5.82
CA LEU A 70 -2.53 19.44 5.75
C LEU A 70 -1.29 19.83 4.94
N LEU A 71 -1.48 20.41 3.75
CA LEU A 71 -0.40 20.88 2.89
C LEU A 71 0.41 22.00 3.55
N PHE A 72 -0.25 22.97 4.19
CA PHE A 72 0.39 24.05 4.93
C PHE A 72 1.25 23.50 6.08
N THR A 73 0.70 22.59 6.88
CA THR A 73 1.42 21.94 7.97
C THR A 73 2.64 21.17 7.47
N ALA A 74 2.52 20.43 6.35
CA ALA A 74 3.65 19.72 5.74
C ALA A 74 4.76 20.68 5.29
N LEU A 75 4.41 21.78 4.61
CA LEU A 75 5.35 22.83 4.20
C LEU A 75 6.04 23.48 5.40
N LEU A 76 5.28 23.80 6.45
CA LEU A 76 5.80 24.44 7.66
C LEU A 76 6.77 23.53 8.40
N ILE A 77 6.41 22.27 8.63
CA ILE A 77 7.26 21.29 9.30
C ILE A 77 8.52 21.04 8.49
N SER A 78 8.38 20.77 7.19
CA SER A 78 9.52 20.52 6.30
C SER A 78 10.47 21.71 6.26
N GLY A 79 9.96 22.92 6.00
CA GLY A 79 10.74 24.14 5.92
C GLY A 79 11.46 24.47 7.23
N SER A 80 10.79 24.28 8.37
CA SER A 80 11.37 24.52 9.70
C SER A 80 12.52 23.55 10.00
N ILE A 81 12.32 22.25 9.76
CA ILE A 81 13.36 21.24 9.96
C ILE A 81 14.54 21.49 9.02
N ALA A 82 14.25 21.74 7.74
CA ALA A 82 15.27 21.98 6.73
C ALA A 82 16.12 23.22 7.06
N LEU A 83 15.50 24.32 7.46
CA LEU A 83 16.19 25.54 7.86
C LEU A 83 17.03 25.31 9.11
N ALA A 84 16.44 24.75 10.17
CA ALA A 84 17.14 24.49 11.43
C ALA A 84 18.36 23.59 11.23
N ASN A 85 18.21 22.47 10.52
CA ASN A 85 19.33 21.57 10.23
C ASN A 85 20.43 22.24 9.39
N THR A 86 20.05 23.08 8.42
CA THR A 86 21.02 23.79 7.57
C THR A 86 21.86 24.77 8.40
N VAL A 87 21.21 25.56 9.26
CA VAL A 87 21.86 26.50 10.19
C VAL A 87 22.78 25.75 11.17
N LEU A 88 22.30 24.64 11.74
CA LEU A 88 23.05 23.79 12.67
C LEU A 88 24.15 22.94 11.99
N GLY A 89 24.32 23.02 10.67
CA GLY A 89 25.35 22.28 9.96
C GLY A 89 25.09 20.77 9.79
N ARG A 90 23.85 20.32 10.01
CA ARG A 90 23.46 18.91 9.95
C ARG A 90 22.96 18.54 8.55
N GLN A 91 23.62 17.58 7.90
CA GLN A 91 23.26 17.08 6.55
C GLN A 91 22.83 18.22 5.59
N ARG A 92 23.68 19.26 5.47
CA ARG A 92 23.33 20.52 4.81
C ARG A 92 22.77 20.33 3.40
N TRP A 93 23.39 19.47 2.59
CA TRP A 93 22.97 19.25 1.20
C TRP A 93 21.52 18.72 1.10
N LEU A 94 21.13 17.81 2.00
CA LEU A 94 19.82 17.18 2.04
C LEU A 94 18.75 18.19 2.44
N ASN A 95 19.05 18.98 3.46
CA ASN A 95 18.15 20.00 3.98
C ASN A 95 18.05 21.21 3.04
N ILE A 96 19.11 21.59 2.32
CA ILE A 96 19.04 22.57 1.24
C ILE A 96 18.12 22.08 0.12
N ALA A 97 18.24 20.81 -0.29
CA ALA A 97 17.34 20.24 -1.30
C ALA A 97 15.87 20.29 -0.87
N ALA A 98 15.58 19.91 0.38
CA ALA A 98 14.23 20.01 0.94
C ALA A 98 13.72 21.46 0.97
N PHE A 99 14.56 22.41 1.43
CA PHE A 99 14.20 23.82 1.50
C PHE A 99 13.90 24.43 0.11
N VAL A 100 14.69 24.08 -0.91
CA VAL A 100 14.45 24.52 -2.29
C VAL A 100 13.10 24.01 -2.80
N LEU A 101 12.73 22.75 -2.52
CA LEU A 101 11.42 22.21 -2.88
C LEU A 101 10.28 22.94 -2.15
N VAL A 102 10.43 23.24 -0.86
CA VAL A 102 9.46 24.03 -0.09
C VAL A 102 9.29 25.42 -0.68
N CYS A 103 10.38 26.14 -0.97
CA CYS A 103 10.31 27.45 -1.61
C CYS A 103 9.65 27.38 -2.99
N GLY A 104 9.94 26.34 -3.79
CA GLY A 104 9.30 26.11 -5.08
C GLY A 104 7.79 25.87 -4.95
N ALA A 105 7.37 25.04 -4.00
CA ALA A 105 5.96 24.78 -3.71
C ALA A 105 5.22 26.05 -3.25
N VAL A 106 5.83 26.86 -2.38
CA VAL A 106 5.27 28.14 -1.91
C VAL A 106 5.19 29.16 -3.05
N ALA A 107 6.23 29.26 -3.88
CA ALA A 107 6.24 30.14 -5.06
C ALA A 107 5.16 29.75 -6.08
N ALA A 108 4.86 28.46 -6.20
CA ALA A 108 3.75 27.94 -6.99
C ALA A 108 2.37 28.11 -6.30
N GLY A 109 2.27 28.84 -5.18
CA GLY A 109 1.03 29.17 -4.48
C GLY A 109 0.78 28.38 -3.20
N GLY A 110 1.53 27.31 -2.94
CA GLY A 110 1.46 26.52 -1.70
C GLY A 110 0.04 26.06 -1.34
N SER A 111 -0.33 26.26 -0.07
CA SER A 111 -1.68 25.94 0.42
C SER A 111 -2.78 26.91 -0.05
N ASN A 112 -2.44 27.98 -0.78
CA ASN A 112 -3.39 29.00 -1.24
C ASN A 112 -3.75 28.88 -2.73
N VAL A 113 -3.28 27.84 -3.44
CA VAL A 113 -3.63 27.59 -4.84
C VAL A 113 -5.14 27.51 -5.00
N VAL A 114 -5.75 28.30 -5.88
CA VAL A 114 -7.19 28.25 -6.13
C VAL A 114 -7.54 26.93 -6.81
N VAL A 115 -8.35 26.10 -6.14
CA VAL A 115 -8.77 24.80 -6.67
C VAL A 115 -10.04 25.00 -7.47
N THR A 116 -9.97 24.84 -8.79
CA THR A 116 -11.16 24.86 -9.65
C THR A 116 -11.84 23.50 -9.58
N THR A 117 -13.05 23.46 -9.01
CA THR A 117 -13.84 22.21 -8.87
C THR A 117 -14.58 21.82 -10.16
N SER A 118 -14.44 22.59 -11.24
CA SER A 118 -15.39 22.59 -12.36
C SER A 118 -15.24 21.45 -13.39
N ASN A 119 -14.37 20.46 -13.19
CA ASN A 119 -14.23 19.38 -14.17
C ASN A 119 -15.01 18.13 -13.73
N THR A 120 -16.26 18.08 -14.19
CA THR A 120 -17.15 16.92 -14.28
C THR A 120 -16.94 16.12 -15.57
N GLY A 121 -15.81 16.31 -16.28
CA GLY A 121 -15.55 15.64 -17.56
C GLY A 121 -15.08 14.19 -17.40
N ASN A 122 -15.54 13.32 -18.31
CA ASN A 122 -15.07 11.94 -18.47
C ASN A 122 -13.67 11.89 -19.10
N HIS A 123 -12.67 12.43 -18.41
CA HIS A 123 -11.28 12.39 -18.86
C HIS A 123 -10.47 11.40 -17.99
N PRO A 124 -9.46 10.74 -18.56
CA PRO A 124 -8.52 9.95 -17.77
C PRO A 124 -7.83 10.82 -16.71
N TYR A 125 -7.68 10.26 -15.52
CA TYR A 125 -6.99 10.89 -14.40
C TYR A 125 -5.96 9.94 -13.79
N LEU A 126 -4.96 10.51 -13.11
CA LEU A 126 -4.00 9.80 -12.28
C LEU A 126 -4.37 9.99 -10.80
N GLY A 127 -4.27 8.92 -10.01
CA GLY A 127 -4.55 8.96 -8.57
C GLY A 127 -3.42 9.55 -7.74
N LEU A 128 -2.94 10.76 -8.08
CA LEU A 128 -1.83 11.38 -7.34
C LEU A 128 -2.26 11.77 -5.92
N ASP A 129 -3.51 12.22 -5.72
CA ASP A 129 -4.10 12.42 -4.40
C ASP A 129 -4.10 11.15 -3.55
N TRP A 130 -4.57 10.03 -4.11
CA TRP A 130 -4.58 8.73 -3.46
C TRP A 130 -3.16 8.28 -3.10
N PHE A 131 -2.19 8.44 -4.01
CA PHE A 131 -0.79 8.17 -3.75
C PHE A 131 -0.23 9.01 -2.59
N ILE A 132 -0.46 10.33 -2.58
CA ILE A 132 0.06 11.23 -1.54
C ILE A 132 -0.54 10.87 -0.18
N LEU A 133 -1.87 10.73 -0.12
CA LEU A 133 -2.60 10.52 1.13
C LEU A 133 -2.29 9.16 1.73
N ASP A 134 -2.30 8.08 0.94
CA ASP A 134 -1.97 6.76 1.45
C ASP A 134 -0.48 6.67 1.83
N LEU A 135 0.42 7.20 1.00
CA LEU A 135 1.85 7.22 1.35
C LEU A 135 2.10 7.97 2.66
N LEU A 136 1.48 9.14 2.86
CA LEU A 136 1.61 9.89 4.10
C LEU A 136 1.00 9.14 5.29
N ALA A 137 -0.24 8.65 5.16
CA ALA A 137 -0.95 7.98 6.24
C ALA A 137 -0.27 6.65 6.63
N SER A 138 -0.03 5.78 5.67
CA SER A 138 0.58 4.46 5.89
C SER A 138 2.01 4.57 6.40
N SER A 139 2.84 5.45 5.83
CA SER A 139 4.20 5.65 6.36
C SER A 139 4.18 6.25 7.76
N THR A 140 3.31 7.21 8.06
CA THR A 140 3.22 7.80 9.41
C THR A 140 2.78 6.76 10.44
N VAL A 141 1.67 6.06 10.18
CA VAL A 141 1.11 5.09 11.13
C VAL A 141 2.03 3.89 11.28
N PHE A 142 2.36 3.21 10.19
CA PHE A 142 3.04 1.92 10.30
C PHE A 142 4.52 2.04 10.59
N ILE A 143 5.25 3.06 10.10
CA ILE A 143 6.66 3.22 10.52
C ILE A 143 6.71 3.46 12.03
N ILE A 144 5.81 4.26 12.60
CA ILE A 144 5.76 4.47 14.05
C ILE A 144 5.48 3.14 14.77
N PHE A 145 4.45 2.40 14.35
CA PHE A 145 4.09 1.13 14.98
C PHE A 145 5.17 0.06 14.85
N GLU A 146 5.82 -0.06 13.69
CA GLU A 146 6.92 -1.00 13.46
C GLU A 146 8.17 -0.67 14.29
N LYS A 147 8.34 0.59 14.73
CA LYS A 147 9.44 0.96 15.63
C LYS A 147 9.08 0.86 17.10
N LEU A 148 7.82 1.12 17.46
CA LEU A 148 7.36 0.98 18.85
C LEU A 148 7.11 -0.48 19.24
N PHE A 149 6.59 -1.28 18.31
CA PHE A 149 6.16 -2.67 18.53
C PHE A 149 6.70 -3.59 17.42
N PRO A 150 8.03 -3.72 17.25
CA PRO A 150 8.59 -4.51 16.15
C PRO A 150 8.33 -6.01 16.32
N LEU A 151 7.95 -6.68 15.22
CA LEU A 151 7.98 -8.14 15.13
C LEU A 151 9.43 -8.65 15.03
N TYR A 152 10.22 -8.03 14.16
CA TYR A 152 11.67 -8.20 14.04
C TYR A 152 12.40 -6.94 14.51
N PRO A 153 12.99 -6.96 15.73
CA PRO A 153 13.74 -5.82 16.25
C PRO A 153 14.95 -5.47 15.38
N GLY A 154 15.18 -4.16 15.19
CA GLY A 154 16.37 -3.68 14.49
C GLY A 154 16.31 -3.68 12.96
N GLN A 155 15.16 -4.06 12.37
CA GLN A 155 14.88 -3.87 10.95
C GLN A 155 14.90 -2.36 10.60
N PRO A 156 15.66 -1.91 9.59
CA PRO A 156 15.68 -0.51 9.17
C PRO A 156 14.35 -0.08 8.54
N VAL A 157 14.09 1.23 8.47
CA VAL A 157 12.95 1.79 7.71
C VAL A 157 13.15 1.59 6.21
N PHE A 158 14.36 1.88 5.72
CA PHE A 158 14.75 1.66 4.34
C PHE A 158 15.44 0.30 4.25
N ARG A 159 14.66 -0.78 4.34
CA ARG A 159 15.16 -2.15 4.18
C ARG A 159 15.55 -2.46 2.74
N GLY A 160 16.27 -3.56 2.53
CA GLY A 160 16.63 -4.01 1.18
C GLY A 160 15.40 -4.06 0.27
N GLU A 161 15.59 -3.63 -0.98
CA GLU A 161 14.58 -3.62 -2.05
C GLU A 161 13.37 -2.69 -1.83
N TRP A 162 13.36 -1.81 -0.82
CA TRP A 162 12.25 -0.87 -0.59
C TRP A 162 11.92 -0.02 -1.82
N GLN A 163 12.91 0.27 -2.69
CA GLN A 163 12.70 1.02 -3.93
C GLN A 163 11.87 0.28 -4.95
N VAL A 164 11.98 -1.06 -5.00
CA VAL A 164 11.15 -1.88 -5.89
C VAL A 164 9.71 -1.79 -5.41
N ASP A 165 9.49 -1.96 -4.11
CA ASP A 165 8.16 -1.89 -3.51
C ASP A 165 7.55 -0.50 -3.69
N MET A 166 8.33 0.56 -3.50
CA MET A 166 7.89 1.94 -3.77
C MET A 166 7.46 2.16 -5.23
N LYS A 167 8.10 1.48 -6.20
CA LYS A 167 7.68 1.57 -7.61
C LYS A 167 6.36 0.84 -7.85
N HIS A 168 6.15 -0.32 -7.22
CA HIS A 168 4.85 -0.98 -7.26
C HIS A 168 3.78 -0.11 -6.60
N PHE A 169 4.06 0.41 -5.40
CA PHE A 169 3.17 1.32 -4.68
C PHE A 169 2.78 2.52 -5.57
N LEU A 170 3.77 3.24 -6.12
CA LEU A 170 3.55 4.38 -7.01
C LEU A 170 2.69 4.00 -8.22
N PHE A 171 3.04 2.92 -8.93
CA PHE A 171 2.31 2.51 -10.13
C PHE A 171 0.86 2.12 -9.82
N ASN A 172 0.64 1.34 -8.75
CA ASN A 172 -0.68 0.89 -8.33
C ASN A 172 -1.60 2.08 -7.98
N HIS A 173 -1.06 3.09 -7.29
CA HIS A 173 -1.83 4.26 -6.87
C HIS A 173 -2.10 5.24 -8.01
N LEU A 174 -1.09 5.54 -8.85
CA LEU A 174 -1.29 6.44 -9.98
C LEU A 174 -2.25 5.86 -11.02
N SER A 175 -2.29 4.54 -11.17
CA SER A 175 -3.16 3.85 -12.13
C SER A 175 -4.57 3.56 -11.61
N VAL A 176 -4.93 4.02 -10.41
CA VAL A 176 -6.18 3.65 -9.73
C VAL A 176 -7.42 3.90 -10.60
N GLY A 177 -7.50 5.01 -11.33
CA GLY A 177 -8.63 5.30 -12.20
C GLY A 177 -8.80 4.29 -13.32
N ALA A 178 -7.72 3.97 -14.05
CA ALA A 178 -7.74 2.96 -15.12
C ALA A 178 -8.07 1.56 -14.56
N VAL A 179 -7.53 1.23 -13.39
CA VAL A 179 -7.79 -0.03 -12.69
C VAL A 179 -9.26 -0.14 -12.28
N LEU A 180 -9.84 0.91 -11.69
CA LEU A 180 -11.26 0.94 -11.29
C LEU A 180 -12.20 0.82 -12.50
N LEU A 181 -11.88 1.49 -13.61
CA LEU A 181 -12.64 1.35 -14.86
C LEU A 181 -12.60 -0.09 -15.38
N CYS A 182 -11.42 -0.72 -15.38
CA CYS A 182 -11.29 -2.12 -15.78
C CYS A 182 -12.10 -3.04 -14.85
N ILE A 183 -12.00 -2.84 -13.54
CA ILE A 183 -12.74 -3.63 -12.56
C ILE A 183 -14.25 -3.48 -12.78
N ASN A 184 -14.76 -2.25 -12.88
CA ASN A 184 -16.18 -1.98 -13.09
C ASN A 184 -16.68 -2.63 -14.39
N PHE A 185 -15.95 -2.50 -15.49
CA PHE A 185 -16.26 -3.14 -16.77
C PHE A 185 -16.40 -4.66 -16.62
N PHE A 186 -15.40 -5.32 -16.03
CA PHE A 186 -15.44 -6.78 -15.87
C PHE A 186 -16.48 -7.25 -14.86
N VAL A 187 -16.71 -6.51 -13.77
CA VAL A 187 -17.77 -6.82 -12.80
C VAL A 187 -19.14 -6.83 -13.50
N HIS A 188 -19.51 -5.76 -14.21
CA HIS A 188 -20.80 -5.72 -14.90
C HIS A 188 -20.89 -6.75 -16.02
N ARG A 189 -19.79 -7.04 -16.72
CA ARG A 189 -19.79 -8.02 -17.82
C ARG A 189 -19.89 -9.46 -17.33
N LEU A 190 -19.24 -9.80 -16.23
CA LEU A 190 -19.07 -11.18 -15.76
C LEU A 190 -20.03 -11.57 -14.64
N PHE A 191 -20.63 -10.63 -13.92
CA PHE A 191 -21.44 -10.92 -12.72
C PHE A 191 -22.88 -10.40 -12.77
N SER A 192 -23.25 -9.54 -13.73
CA SER A 192 -24.62 -9.02 -13.83
C SER A 192 -25.69 -10.09 -13.98
N TRP A 193 -25.36 -11.21 -14.64
CA TRP A 193 -26.27 -12.36 -14.79
C TRP A 193 -26.60 -13.06 -13.47
N ALA A 194 -25.74 -12.90 -12.45
CA ALA A 194 -25.89 -13.55 -11.14
C ALA A 194 -26.68 -12.68 -10.14
N ALA A 195 -27.06 -11.46 -10.53
CA ALA A 195 -27.87 -10.58 -9.70
C ALA A 195 -29.27 -11.18 -9.49
N TYR A 196 -29.65 -11.39 -8.24
CA TYR A 196 -30.96 -11.94 -7.85
C TYR A 196 -31.63 -11.04 -6.82
N GLU A 197 -32.61 -10.27 -7.28
CA GLU A 197 -33.23 -9.17 -6.51
C GLU A 197 -33.72 -9.59 -5.11
N PRO A 198 -34.43 -10.72 -4.90
CA PRO A 198 -34.88 -11.11 -3.56
C PRO A 198 -33.73 -11.31 -2.56
N LEU A 199 -32.60 -11.87 -2.99
CA LEU A 199 -31.42 -12.04 -2.15
C LEU A 199 -30.75 -10.69 -1.86
N GLN A 200 -30.64 -9.81 -2.88
CA GLN A 200 -30.07 -8.48 -2.71
C GLN A 200 -30.88 -7.66 -1.69
N GLN A 201 -32.22 -7.69 -1.78
CA GLN A 201 -33.09 -7.04 -0.82
C GLN A 201 -32.94 -7.62 0.59
N ALA A 202 -32.83 -8.95 0.71
CA ALA A 202 -32.57 -9.58 2.00
C ALA A 202 -31.23 -9.12 2.62
N ILE A 203 -30.17 -9.00 1.83
CA ILE A 203 -28.84 -8.55 2.30
C ILE A 203 -28.87 -7.08 2.72
N VAL A 204 -29.42 -6.19 1.90
CA VAL A 204 -29.51 -4.75 2.21
C VAL A 204 -30.46 -4.47 3.38
N SER A 205 -31.40 -5.38 3.67
CA SER A 205 -32.29 -5.25 4.84
C SER A 205 -31.60 -5.57 6.18
N LEU A 206 -30.40 -6.13 6.17
CA LEU A 206 -29.64 -6.39 7.40
C LEU A 206 -29.24 -5.08 8.09
N PRO A 207 -29.13 -5.08 9.43
CA PRO A 207 -28.48 -3.97 10.13
C PRO A 207 -27.07 -3.74 9.60
N TYR A 208 -26.66 -2.48 9.46
CA TYR A 208 -25.39 -2.09 8.83
C TYR A 208 -24.17 -2.91 9.28
N LEU A 209 -24.02 -3.17 10.59
CA LEU A 209 -22.88 -3.94 11.11
C LEU A 209 -22.92 -5.42 10.70
N ALA A 210 -24.12 -6.01 10.61
CA ALA A 210 -24.29 -7.38 10.15
C ALA A 210 -24.04 -7.49 8.63
N GLU A 211 -24.54 -6.52 7.85
CA GLU A 211 -24.26 -6.41 6.43
C GLU A 211 -22.75 -6.25 6.17
N LEU A 212 -22.07 -5.36 6.91
CA LEU A 212 -20.64 -5.13 6.80
C LEU A 212 -19.82 -6.37 7.17
N PHE A 213 -20.15 -7.04 8.28
CA PHE A 213 -19.47 -8.28 8.67
C PHE A 213 -19.62 -9.34 7.58
N LEU A 214 -20.84 -9.51 7.05
CA LEU A 214 -21.10 -10.47 5.97
C LEU A 214 -20.34 -10.10 4.70
N ALA A 215 -20.24 -8.82 4.34
CA ALA A 215 -19.47 -8.35 3.20
C ALA A 215 -17.98 -8.69 3.35
N VAL A 216 -17.37 -8.40 4.50
CA VAL A 216 -15.96 -8.74 4.77
C VAL A 216 -15.75 -10.26 4.72
N LEU A 217 -16.68 -11.04 5.30
CA LEU A 217 -16.59 -12.49 5.32
C LEU A 217 -16.68 -13.11 3.91
N VAL A 218 -17.65 -12.67 3.11
CA VAL A 218 -17.80 -13.12 1.72
C VAL A 218 -16.58 -12.72 0.90
N ALA A 219 -16.12 -11.47 1.05
CA ALA A 219 -14.94 -10.99 0.36
C ALA A 219 -13.70 -11.82 0.68
N ASP A 220 -13.50 -12.15 1.96
CA ASP A 220 -12.35 -12.95 2.40
C ASP A 220 -12.45 -14.41 1.96
N LEU A 221 -13.65 -15.00 1.88
CA LEU A 221 -13.83 -16.34 1.31
C LEU A 221 -13.49 -16.38 -0.19
N VAL A 222 -13.90 -15.37 -0.95
CA VAL A 222 -13.55 -15.24 -2.38
C VAL A 222 -12.06 -15.00 -2.54
N GLN A 223 -11.49 -14.11 -1.72
CA GLN A 223 -10.05 -13.83 -1.73
C GLN A 223 -9.24 -15.07 -1.32
N TYR A 224 -9.66 -15.80 -0.30
CA TYR A 224 -9.06 -17.07 0.13
C TYR A 224 -9.04 -18.08 -1.02
N ALA A 225 -10.15 -18.25 -1.74
CA ALA A 225 -10.23 -19.18 -2.87
C ALA A 225 -9.29 -18.77 -4.02
N ALA A 226 -9.29 -17.48 -4.38
CA ALA A 226 -8.38 -16.95 -5.40
C ALA A 226 -6.91 -17.08 -4.98
N HIS A 227 -6.61 -16.76 -3.72
CA HIS A 227 -5.27 -16.79 -3.17
C HIS A 227 -4.72 -18.22 -3.09
N ARG A 228 -5.54 -19.17 -2.64
CA ARG A 228 -5.19 -20.59 -2.71
C ARG A 228 -4.94 -21.05 -4.14
N ALA A 229 -5.78 -20.64 -5.10
CA ALA A 229 -5.53 -20.94 -6.51
C ALA A 229 -4.21 -20.34 -7.03
N TYR A 230 -3.81 -19.16 -6.53
CA TYR A 230 -2.52 -18.57 -6.85
C TYR A 230 -1.34 -19.43 -6.39
N HIS A 231 -1.47 -20.14 -5.29
CA HIS A 231 -0.42 -21.05 -4.81
C HIS A 231 -0.47 -22.42 -5.50
N GLU A 232 -1.67 -22.97 -5.71
CA GLU A 232 -1.86 -24.35 -6.16
C GLU A 232 -1.82 -24.52 -7.69
N VAL A 233 -2.04 -23.45 -8.46
CA VAL A 233 -2.00 -23.50 -9.93
C VAL A 233 -0.67 -22.94 -10.43
N PRO A 234 0.19 -23.75 -11.08
CA PRO A 234 1.56 -23.33 -11.42
C PRO A 234 1.66 -22.04 -12.24
N PHE A 235 0.71 -21.78 -13.14
CA PHE A 235 0.70 -20.54 -13.91
C PHE A 235 0.35 -19.32 -13.05
N LEU A 236 -0.64 -19.45 -12.17
CA LEU A 236 -1.04 -18.37 -11.27
C LEU A 236 0.04 -18.09 -10.22
N TRP A 237 0.74 -19.13 -9.77
CA TRP A 237 1.90 -18.97 -8.88
C TRP A 237 2.95 -18.08 -9.49
N ARG A 238 3.22 -18.16 -10.80
CA ARG A 238 4.23 -17.29 -11.42
C ARG A 238 3.87 -15.82 -11.33
N ILE A 239 2.59 -15.49 -11.37
CA ILE A 239 2.07 -14.13 -11.18
C ILE A 239 2.26 -13.73 -9.72
N HIS A 240 1.81 -14.58 -8.81
CA HIS A 240 1.80 -14.31 -7.38
C HIS A 240 3.18 -14.41 -6.71
N ALA A 241 4.13 -15.10 -7.32
CA ALA A 241 5.53 -15.16 -6.92
C ALA A 241 6.17 -13.77 -6.91
N VAL A 242 5.67 -12.82 -7.70
CA VAL A 242 6.09 -11.41 -7.61
C VAL A 242 5.83 -10.88 -6.21
N HIS A 243 4.66 -11.16 -5.64
CA HIS A 243 4.29 -10.78 -4.28
C HIS A 243 5.17 -11.48 -3.24
N HIS A 244 5.28 -12.81 -3.32
CA HIS A 244 6.11 -13.60 -2.41
C HIS A 244 7.63 -13.39 -2.56
N SER A 245 8.09 -12.65 -3.58
CA SER A 245 9.52 -12.44 -3.80
C SER A 245 10.18 -11.52 -2.76
N THR A 246 9.38 -10.82 -1.94
CA THR A 246 9.92 -9.95 -0.90
C THR A 246 10.66 -10.76 0.16
N ARG A 247 11.92 -10.38 0.42
CA ARG A 247 12.76 -11.08 1.41
C ARG A 247 12.64 -10.49 2.81
N THR A 248 11.89 -9.40 2.96
CA THR A 248 11.70 -8.73 4.25
C THR A 248 10.35 -8.02 4.21
N LEU A 249 9.53 -8.27 5.23
CA LEU A 249 8.20 -7.71 5.33
C LEU A 249 8.16 -6.44 6.18
N ASP A 250 7.46 -5.44 5.67
CA ASP A 250 7.05 -4.22 6.35
C ASP A 250 5.77 -3.68 5.68
N TRP A 251 5.30 -2.52 6.15
CA TRP A 251 4.11 -1.85 5.64
C TRP A 251 4.13 -1.62 4.12
N LEU A 252 5.30 -1.51 3.49
CA LEU A 252 5.42 -1.28 2.06
C LEU A 252 5.45 -2.59 1.28
N ALA A 253 5.83 -3.72 1.91
CA ALA A 253 6.01 -5.01 1.25
C ALA A 253 4.73 -5.49 0.54
N GLY A 254 3.56 -5.28 1.15
CA GLY A 254 2.26 -5.65 0.57
C GLY A 254 1.95 -4.97 -0.76
N SER A 255 2.64 -3.87 -1.09
CA SER A 255 2.46 -3.18 -2.37
C SER A 255 3.11 -3.89 -3.55
N ARG A 256 4.10 -4.78 -3.32
CA ARG A 256 4.74 -5.60 -4.35
C ARG A 256 3.71 -6.59 -4.89
N LEU A 257 2.98 -6.17 -5.93
CA LEU A 257 1.88 -6.93 -6.51
C LEU A 257 1.95 -6.86 -8.03
N HIS A 258 1.60 -7.97 -8.69
CA HIS A 258 1.47 -8.00 -10.14
C HIS A 258 0.13 -7.38 -10.57
N ILE A 259 0.10 -6.59 -11.64
CA ILE A 259 -1.12 -5.87 -12.06
C ILE A 259 -2.28 -6.81 -12.41
N VAL A 260 -1.98 -7.95 -13.04
CA VAL A 260 -2.97 -8.97 -13.38
C VAL A 260 -3.58 -9.58 -12.12
N GLU A 261 -2.78 -9.82 -11.08
CA GLU A 261 -3.29 -10.33 -9.81
C GLU A 261 -4.21 -9.33 -9.14
N LEU A 262 -3.83 -8.04 -9.14
CA LEU A 262 -4.67 -6.96 -8.64
C LEU A 262 -6.04 -6.99 -9.33
N LEU A 263 -6.07 -7.05 -10.66
CA LEU A 263 -7.31 -7.06 -11.43
C LEU A 263 -8.15 -8.31 -11.16
N ILE A 264 -7.56 -9.50 -11.20
CA ILE A 264 -8.28 -10.76 -10.96
C ILE A 264 -8.89 -10.76 -9.57
N THR A 265 -8.11 -10.47 -8.53
CA THR A 265 -8.58 -10.48 -7.14
C THR A 265 -9.69 -9.45 -6.92
N ARG A 266 -9.52 -8.23 -7.42
CA ARG A 266 -10.53 -7.17 -7.22
C ARG A 266 -11.80 -7.40 -8.02
N VAL A 267 -11.71 -7.90 -9.25
CA VAL A 267 -12.88 -8.28 -10.06
C VAL A 267 -13.64 -9.43 -9.40
N ALA A 268 -12.94 -10.46 -8.91
CA ALA A 268 -13.60 -11.58 -8.25
C ALA A 268 -14.32 -11.15 -6.97
N VAL A 269 -13.63 -10.44 -6.08
CA VAL A 269 -14.20 -9.98 -4.80
C VAL A 269 -15.34 -9.00 -5.03
N LEU A 270 -15.10 -7.89 -5.75
CA LEU A 270 -16.13 -6.87 -5.95
C LEU A 270 -17.25 -7.37 -6.86
N GLY A 271 -16.98 -8.31 -7.76
CA GLY A 271 -18.00 -8.94 -8.60
C GLY A 271 -18.99 -9.77 -7.80
N VAL A 272 -18.51 -10.58 -6.85
CA VAL A 272 -19.38 -11.35 -5.96
C VAL A 272 -20.15 -10.42 -5.02
N LEU A 273 -19.50 -9.41 -4.43
CA LEU A 273 -20.20 -8.44 -3.58
C LEU A 273 -21.27 -7.66 -4.38
N PHE A 274 -20.98 -7.28 -5.62
CA PHE A 274 -21.93 -6.65 -6.52
C PHE A 274 -23.13 -7.58 -6.84
N ALA A 275 -22.88 -8.84 -7.19
CA ALA A 275 -23.94 -9.80 -7.50
C ALA A 275 -24.87 -10.02 -6.30
N LEU A 276 -24.32 -10.07 -5.09
CA LEU A 276 -25.06 -10.18 -3.83
C LEU A 276 -25.76 -8.88 -3.42
N GLY A 277 -25.45 -7.75 -4.06
CA GLY A 277 -26.17 -6.50 -3.87
C GLY A 277 -25.86 -5.76 -2.57
N PHE A 278 -24.66 -5.92 -2.00
CA PHE A 278 -24.24 -5.16 -0.83
C PHE A 278 -24.35 -3.64 -1.09
N SER A 279 -24.82 -2.92 -0.07
CA SER A 279 -25.07 -1.49 -0.15
C SER A 279 -23.77 -0.71 -0.36
N LYS A 280 -23.86 0.41 -1.10
CA LYS A 280 -22.69 1.26 -1.37
C LYS A 280 -21.95 1.69 -0.09
N PRO A 281 -22.61 2.13 1.01
CA PRO A 281 -21.90 2.49 2.24
C PRO A 281 -21.11 1.33 2.87
N VAL A 282 -21.58 0.10 2.72
CA VAL A 282 -20.86 -1.10 3.19
C VAL A 282 -19.65 -1.39 2.29
N LEU A 283 -19.80 -1.27 0.97
CA LEU A 283 -18.67 -1.42 0.05
C LEU A 283 -17.59 -0.36 0.28
N ASP A 284 -17.98 0.90 0.50
CA ASP A 284 -17.05 1.99 0.81
C ASP A 284 -16.28 1.70 2.11
N ALA A 285 -16.97 1.23 3.16
CA ALA A 285 -16.33 0.82 4.42
C ALA A 285 -15.41 -0.40 4.25
N TYR A 286 -15.81 -1.39 3.46
CA TYR A 286 -14.99 -2.55 3.15
C TYR A 286 -13.68 -2.14 2.46
N ILE A 287 -13.72 -1.19 1.52
CA ILE A 287 -12.51 -0.67 0.83
C ILE A 287 -11.51 -0.08 1.85
N ILE A 288 -11.99 0.64 2.86
CA ILE A 288 -11.15 1.18 3.94
C ILE A 288 -10.57 0.04 4.78
N ILE A 289 -11.40 -0.93 5.18
CA ILE A 289 -10.99 -2.10 5.98
C ILE A 289 -9.93 -2.91 5.25
N VAL A 290 -10.12 -3.25 3.98
CA VAL A 290 -9.15 -4.03 3.20
C VAL A 290 -7.87 -3.25 2.91
N GLY A 291 -7.95 -1.94 2.70
CA GLY A 291 -6.76 -1.09 2.58
C GLY A 291 -5.89 -1.14 3.84
N PHE A 292 -6.51 -0.90 5.01
CA PHE A 292 -5.80 -0.96 6.29
C PHE A 292 -5.28 -2.37 6.61
N GLN A 293 -6.13 -3.39 6.47
CA GLN A 293 -5.78 -4.78 6.76
C GLN A 293 -4.64 -5.26 5.86
N ALA A 294 -4.66 -4.93 4.57
CA ALA A 294 -3.60 -5.31 3.65
C ALA A 294 -2.23 -4.76 4.07
N VAL A 295 -2.15 -3.52 4.57
CA VAL A 295 -0.90 -2.96 5.08
C VAL A 295 -0.52 -3.59 6.43
N LEU A 296 -1.49 -3.73 7.34
CA LEU A 296 -1.28 -4.27 8.68
C LEU A 296 -0.68 -5.68 8.64
N ILE A 297 -1.26 -6.60 7.88
CA ILE A 297 -0.82 -8.01 7.89
C ILE A 297 0.59 -8.22 7.32
N HIS A 298 1.10 -7.28 6.52
CA HIS A 298 2.49 -7.30 6.02
C HIS A 298 3.46 -6.51 6.91
N SER A 299 2.94 -5.66 7.79
CA SER A 299 3.77 -4.76 8.59
C SER A 299 4.64 -5.52 9.59
N ASN A 300 5.80 -4.98 9.91
CA ASN A 300 6.70 -5.52 10.93
C ASN A 300 6.19 -5.20 12.37
N VAL A 301 4.89 -5.38 12.62
CA VAL A 301 4.22 -5.01 13.86
C VAL A 301 3.87 -6.26 14.69
N ARG A 302 4.15 -6.20 15.98
CA ARG A 302 3.81 -7.25 16.95
C ARG A 302 2.92 -6.70 18.06
N LEU A 303 1.65 -7.05 18.01
CA LEU A 303 0.67 -6.72 19.05
C LEU A 303 0.30 -7.96 19.88
N PRO A 304 -0.13 -7.79 21.14
CA PRO A 304 -0.57 -8.90 22.00
C PRO A 304 -2.00 -9.33 21.64
N TRP A 305 -2.19 -9.96 20.48
CA TRP A 305 -3.51 -10.32 19.92
C TRP A 305 -4.36 -11.26 20.80
N GLY A 306 -3.76 -11.98 21.76
CA GLY A 306 -4.50 -12.88 22.63
C GLY A 306 -5.24 -13.98 21.85
N TRP A 307 -6.55 -14.09 22.05
CA TRP A 307 -7.43 -15.02 21.33
C TRP A 307 -7.84 -14.50 19.95
N LEU A 308 -7.74 -13.19 19.69
CA LEU A 308 -8.14 -12.59 18.40
C LEU A 308 -7.31 -13.11 17.22
N ARG A 309 -6.10 -13.64 17.47
CA ARG A 309 -5.26 -14.26 16.44
C ARG A 309 -5.92 -15.44 15.71
N TYR A 310 -6.92 -16.06 16.35
CA TYR A 310 -7.68 -17.18 15.78
C TYR A 310 -8.93 -16.72 15.02
N ILE A 311 -9.22 -15.42 15.04
CA ILE A 311 -10.38 -14.84 14.37
C ILE A 311 -9.92 -13.93 13.25
N ILE A 312 -8.98 -13.03 13.51
CA ILE A 312 -8.48 -12.03 12.56
C ILE A 312 -7.06 -12.42 12.16
N VAL A 313 -6.73 -12.21 10.88
CA VAL A 313 -5.37 -12.37 10.37
C VAL A 313 -4.49 -11.30 10.98
N THR A 314 -3.40 -11.75 11.60
CA THR A 314 -2.42 -10.89 12.26
C THR A 314 -1.13 -10.83 11.43
N PRO A 315 -0.24 -9.86 11.70
CA PRO A 315 1.04 -9.78 10.99
C PRO A 315 1.84 -11.08 11.11
N ASP A 316 1.95 -11.65 12.31
CA ASP A 316 2.64 -12.94 12.50
C ASP A 316 2.00 -14.06 11.67
N PHE A 317 0.66 -14.13 11.58
CA PHE A 317 -0.03 -15.14 10.77
C PHE A 317 0.32 -15.03 9.28
N HIS A 318 0.29 -13.82 8.72
CA HIS A 318 0.56 -13.59 7.30
C HIS A 318 2.06 -13.59 6.97
N HIS A 319 2.92 -13.29 7.94
CA HIS A 319 4.36 -13.51 7.80
C HIS A 319 4.71 -14.98 7.60
N TRP A 320 3.97 -15.91 8.25
CA TRP A 320 4.11 -17.34 7.97
C TRP A 320 3.68 -17.69 6.55
N HIS A 321 2.63 -17.07 6.03
CA HIS A 321 2.21 -17.27 4.64
C HIS A 321 3.31 -16.87 3.64
N HIS A 322 4.00 -15.76 3.88
CA HIS A 322 5.10 -15.27 3.04
C HIS A 322 6.42 -16.04 3.22
N SER A 323 6.49 -16.95 4.18
CA SER A 323 7.73 -17.65 4.48
C SER A 323 7.99 -18.78 3.50
N SER A 324 9.26 -18.97 3.17
CA SER A 324 9.76 -20.13 2.42
C SER A 324 10.21 -21.28 3.34
N ASP A 325 9.96 -21.19 4.64
CA ASP A 325 10.14 -22.31 5.57
C ASP A 325 9.23 -23.49 5.16
N THR A 326 9.70 -24.73 5.35
CA THR A 326 8.99 -25.91 4.84
C THR A 326 7.57 -26.07 5.39
N GLU A 327 7.33 -25.69 6.64
CA GLU A 327 5.99 -25.74 7.24
C GLU A 327 5.03 -24.62 6.77
N ALA A 328 5.55 -23.57 6.14
CA ALA A 328 4.81 -22.40 5.65
C ALA A 328 4.28 -22.55 4.23
N ILE A 329 4.90 -23.41 3.43
CA ILE A 329 4.54 -23.60 2.02
C ILE A 329 3.06 -24.00 1.90
N ASP A 330 2.33 -23.26 1.07
CA ASP A 330 0.91 -23.50 0.77
C ASP A 330 0.00 -23.47 2.03
N ARG A 331 0.18 -22.43 2.87
CA ARG A 331 -0.58 -22.22 4.12
C ARG A 331 -1.02 -20.77 4.32
N ASN A 332 -1.97 -20.55 5.23
CA ASN A 332 -2.39 -19.23 5.74
C ASN A 332 -2.89 -18.26 4.64
N TYR A 333 -3.89 -18.66 3.85
CA TYR A 333 -4.34 -17.89 2.68
C TYR A 333 -5.32 -16.74 2.98
N ALA A 334 -5.99 -16.75 4.13
CA ALA A 334 -6.96 -15.71 4.45
C ALA A 334 -6.28 -14.35 4.63
N ALA A 335 -7.00 -13.26 4.31
CA ALA A 335 -6.50 -11.89 4.48
C ALA A 335 -7.16 -11.16 5.65
N HIS A 336 -8.41 -11.50 5.98
CA HIS A 336 -9.16 -10.87 7.08
C HIS A 336 -9.34 -11.80 8.27
N PHE A 337 -9.80 -13.02 8.03
CA PHE A 337 -10.29 -13.93 9.05
C PHE A 337 -9.49 -15.23 9.09
N SER A 338 -8.59 -15.35 10.07
CA SER A 338 -7.71 -16.52 10.18
C SER A 338 -8.47 -17.82 10.47
N PHE A 339 -9.68 -17.74 11.04
CA PHE A 339 -10.53 -18.93 11.26
C PHE A 339 -10.86 -19.69 9.96
N ILE A 340 -10.84 -19.02 8.80
CA ILE A 340 -11.06 -19.65 7.50
C ILE A 340 -9.99 -20.71 7.26
N ASP A 341 -8.72 -20.38 7.46
CA ASP A 341 -7.62 -21.34 7.31
C ASP A 341 -7.69 -22.50 8.32
N TYR A 342 -8.15 -22.26 9.54
CA TYR A 342 -8.36 -23.34 10.50
C TYR A 342 -9.50 -24.27 10.06
N ALA A 343 -10.59 -23.71 9.53
CA ALA A 343 -11.74 -24.48 9.04
C ALA A 343 -11.40 -25.32 7.81
N PHE A 344 -10.62 -24.78 6.87
CA PHE A 344 -10.17 -25.50 5.67
C PHE A 344 -8.89 -26.32 5.88
N GLY A 345 -8.31 -26.31 7.08
CA GLY A 345 -7.10 -27.08 7.41
C GLY A 345 -5.82 -26.58 6.74
N THR A 346 -5.79 -25.30 6.33
CA THR A 346 -4.65 -24.63 5.69
C THR A 346 -3.86 -23.74 6.64
N ALA A 347 -4.26 -23.64 7.91
CA ALA A 347 -3.48 -22.92 8.92
C ALA A 347 -2.16 -23.63 9.25
N VAL A 348 -1.05 -22.88 9.32
CA VAL A 348 0.23 -23.41 9.83
C VAL A 348 0.06 -23.85 11.28
N ARG A 349 0.52 -25.06 11.62
CA ARG A 349 0.39 -25.67 12.95
C ARG A 349 1.73 -25.62 13.71
N GLY A 350 1.67 -25.54 15.04
CA GLY A 350 2.87 -25.71 15.91
C GLY A 350 3.77 -24.48 16.05
N VAL A 351 3.29 -23.32 15.61
CA VAL A 351 4.08 -22.11 15.37
C VAL A 351 4.38 -21.26 16.62
N SER A 352 3.70 -21.53 17.74
CA SER A 352 3.72 -20.67 18.93
C SER A 352 5.09 -20.48 19.60
N LYS A 353 6.16 -21.08 19.06
CA LYS A 353 7.51 -21.07 19.62
C LYS A 353 8.55 -20.30 18.81
N ARG A 354 8.31 -19.96 17.54
CA ARG A 354 9.27 -19.20 16.71
C ARG A 354 8.59 -18.32 15.65
N LEU A 355 9.34 -17.37 15.13
CA LEU A 355 8.97 -16.59 13.94
C LEU A 355 9.56 -17.26 12.68
N PRO A 356 9.02 -16.98 11.48
CA PRO A 356 9.60 -17.49 10.25
C PRO A 356 11.03 -16.98 10.04
N GLU A 357 11.90 -17.81 9.48
CA GLU A 357 13.32 -17.45 9.31
C GLU A 357 13.64 -17.08 7.87
N ASN A 358 12.98 -17.72 6.90
CA ASN A 358 13.23 -17.51 5.48
C ASN A 358 12.02 -16.87 4.79
N TYR A 359 12.31 -15.93 3.90
CA TYR A 359 11.36 -15.17 3.08
C TYR A 359 11.85 -15.11 1.64
N GLY A 360 10.95 -14.79 0.71
CA GLY A 360 11.22 -14.84 -0.72
C GLY A 360 10.80 -16.18 -1.32
N ILE A 361 10.94 -16.30 -2.64
CA ILE A 361 10.63 -17.54 -3.37
C ILE A 361 11.82 -18.51 -3.34
N LEU A 362 11.54 -19.83 -3.34
CA LEU A 362 12.54 -20.90 -3.20
C LEU A 362 13.65 -20.85 -4.26
N ASP A 363 13.29 -20.64 -5.53
CA ASP A 363 14.24 -20.58 -6.65
C ASP A 363 15.08 -19.29 -6.65
N ASN A 364 14.66 -18.28 -5.87
CA ASN A 364 15.28 -16.97 -5.72
C ASN A 364 15.60 -16.25 -7.05
N ASP A 365 14.84 -16.53 -8.11
CA ASP A 365 15.10 -16.08 -9.48
C ASP A 365 14.37 -14.77 -9.86
N MET A 366 13.66 -14.15 -8.91
CA MET A 366 12.84 -12.97 -9.19
C MET A 366 13.72 -11.76 -9.60
N PRO A 367 13.44 -11.09 -10.74
CA PRO A 367 14.17 -9.91 -11.15
C PRO A 367 14.05 -8.74 -10.15
N GLY A 368 15.12 -7.93 -10.02
CA GLY A 368 15.16 -6.79 -9.09
C GLY A 368 14.52 -5.49 -9.59
N THR A 369 13.72 -5.50 -10.66
CA THR A 369 13.09 -4.28 -11.19
C THR A 369 11.61 -4.48 -11.48
N PHE A 370 10.80 -3.44 -11.21
CA PHE A 370 9.35 -3.43 -11.42
C PHE A 370 8.92 -3.99 -12.79
N LEU A 371 9.47 -3.45 -13.90
CA LEU A 371 9.07 -3.88 -15.24
C LEU A 371 9.43 -5.35 -15.52
N ALA A 372 10.59 -5.80 -15.03
CA ALA A 372 11.00 -7.19 -15.19
C ALA A 372 10.13 -8.12 -14.34
N GLN A 373 9.69 -7.70 -13.15
CA GLN A 373 8.73 -8.45 -12.33
C GLN A 373 7.35 -8.55 -12.98
N GLN A 374 6.87 -7.50 -13.67
CA GLN A 374 5.62 -7.59 -14.45
C GLN A 374 5.74 -8.50 -15.68
N ALA A 375 6.95 -8.67 -16.24
CA ALA A 375 7.19 -9.57 -17.37
C ALA A 375 7.47 -11.04 -16.94
N TYR A 376 7.92 -11.25 -15.70
CA TYR A 376 8.35 -12.54 -15.17
C TYR A 376 7.35 -13.69 -15.38
N PRO A 377 6.03 -13.52 -15.17
CA PRO A 377 5.07 -14.62 -15.31
C PRO A 377 4.91 -15.12 -16.75
N PHE A 378 5.35 -14.33 -17.73
CA PHE A 378 5.20 -14.62 -19.16
C PHE A 378 6.50 -14.99 -19.84
N ALA A 379 7.65 -14.79 -19.19
CA ALA A 379 8.94 -15.22 -19.71
C ALA A 379 8.99 -16.75 -19.85
N ARG A 380 9.63 -17.30 -20.88
CA ARG A 380 9.88 -18.76 -20.89
C ARG A 380 10.88 -19.08 -19.78
N LYS A 381 10.56 -19.98 -18.84
CA LYS A 381 11.59 -20.59 -17.98
C LYS A 381 12.56 -21.30 -18.94
N LYS A 382 13.84 -20.94 -18.86
CA LYS A 382 14.89 -21.57 -19.66
C LYS A 382 15.13 -23.00 -19.20
#